data_AF-A0A535TMV5-F1
#
_entry.id   AF-A0A535TMV5-F1
#
_cell.length_a   1.000
_cell.length_b   1.000
_cell.length_c   1.000
_cell.angle_alpha   90.00
_cell.angle_beta   90.00
_cell.angle_gamma   90.00
#
_symmetry.space_group_name_H-M   'P 1'
#
loop_
_entity.id
_entity.type
_entity.pdbx_description
1 polymer ?
#
loop_
_entity_poly.entity_id
_entity_poly.type
_entity_poly.pdbx_seq_one_letter_code
_entity_poly.pdbx_strand_id
1 'polypeptide(L)'
;MGDRNKVAAIDGLLADLSRATIGATFNPFRDASPDDLPDAPAIRLANLRHYLEEREQAEVLAVGEAAGYQGMRWSGIAFTSEFDLLRWGDPYRRSGRRPRPWKEPSGTVVHGVLDEFDAERQVILWNTVPTHPHLPEQPLSNRRPSRPEVAAGLTYVQRLIDIVRPRLVVGVGRIAAETLGTRAVYVRHPAQSGATAFRAGMRALL
;
A
#
# COMPACT_ATOMS: atom_id res chain seq x y z
N MET A 1 10.20 14.81 -17.77
CA MET A 1 9.00 14.70 -18.61
C MET A 1 8.65 13.22 -18.63
N GLY A 2 7.68 12.80 -17.81
CA GLY A 2 7.38 11.37 -17.61
C GLY A 2 6.91 10.69 -18.90
N ASP A 3 7.06 9.37 -18.96
CA ASP A 3 6.58 8.59 -20.10
C ASP A 3 5.05 8.69 -20.15
N ARG A 4 4.51 9.39 -21.16
CA ARG A 4 3.06 9.60 -21.33
C ARG A 4 2.28 8.29 -21.36
N ASN A 5 2.89 7.21 -21.83
CA ASN A 5 2.26 5.89 -21.82
C ASN A 5 2.18 5.33 -20.40
N LYS A 6 3.21 5.53 -19.58
CA LYS A 6 3.25 5.12 -18.17
C LYS A 6 2.19 5.87 -17.36
N VAL A 7 2.06 7.18 -17.55
CA VAL A 7 1.01 7.99 -16.89
C VAL A 7 -0.39 7.48 -17.23
N ALA A 8 -0.70 7.29 -18.51
CA ALA A 8 -1.99 6.75 -18.93
C ALA A 8 -2.26 5.34 -18.38
N ALA A 9 -1.23 4.51 -18.27
CA ALA A 9 -1.35 3.15 -17.72
C ALA A 9 -1.61 3.16 -16.20
N ILE A 10 -0.96 4.05 -15.45
CA ILE A 10 -1.25 4.28 -14.03
C ILE A 10 -2.70 4.77 -13.86
N ASP A 11 -3.14 5.70 -14.69
CA ASP A 11 -4.52 6.21 -14.63
C ASP A 11 -5.54 5.12 -14.87
N GLY A 12 -5.29 4.24 -15.84
CA GLY A 12 -6.10 3.05 -16.06
C GLY A 12 -6.09 2.10 -14.86
N LEU A 13 -4.92 1.87 -14.24
CA LEU A 13 -4.81 1.02 -13.04
C LEU A 13 -5.64 1.57 -11.88
N LEU A 14 -5.53 2.87 -11.61
CA LEU A 14 -6.25 3.55 -10.54
C LEU A 14 -7.76 3.60 -10.81
N ALA A 15 -8.17 3.83 -12.06
CA ALA A 15 -9.57 3.80 -12.46
C ALA A 15 -10.20 2.42 -12.21
N ASP A 16 -9.52 1.34 -12.58
CA ASP A 16 -10.01 -0.02 -12.33
C ASP A 16 -10.02 -0.37 -10.84
N LEU A 17 -8.99 0.03 -10.11
CA LEU A 17 -8.91 -0.17 -8.66
C LEU A 17 -10.06 0.53 -7.92
N SER A 18 -10.46 1.73 -8.36
CA SER A 18 -11.61 2.46 -7.79
C SER A 18 -12.97 1.78 -8.03
N ARG A 19 -13.05 0.84 -8.97
CA ARG A 19 -14.28 0.06 -9.24
C ARG A 19 -14.19 -1.38 -8.73
N ALA A 20 -13.02 -1.80 -8.27
CA ALA A 20 -12.73 -3.19 -7.92
C ALA A 20 -13.63 -3.71 -6.78
N THR A 21 -14.09 -4.95 -6.92
CA THR A 21 -14.67 -5.72 -5.83
C THR A 21 -13.78 -6.94 -5.58
N ILE A 22 -13.13 -6.96 -4.42
CA ILE A 22 -12.23 -8.04 -4.01
C ILE A 22 -12.86 -8.73 -2.81
N GLY A 23 -13.60 -9.82 -3.06
CA GLY A 23 -14.33 -10.54 -2.01
C GLY A 23 -15.20 -9.64 -1.14
N ALA A 24 -15.17 -9.87 0.17
CA ALA A 24 -15.94 -9.10 1.16
C ALA A 24 -15.08 -8.00 1.83
N THR A 25 -14.10 -7.47 1.11
CA THR A 25 -13.22 -6.40 1.63
C THR A 25 -13.82 -5.02 1.41
N PHE A 26 -13.45 -4.08 2.26
CA PHE A 26 -13.75 -2.65 2.07
C PHE A 26 -12.77 -2.05 1.05
N ASN A 27 -13.27 -1.46 -0.04
CA ASN A 27 -12.43 -0.82 -1.05
C ASN A 27 -12.19 0.66 -0.69
N PRO A 28 -10.96 1.06 -0.28
CA PRO A 28 -10.67 2.44 0.11
C PRO A 28 -10.69 3.43 -1.06
N PHE A 29 -10.87 3.00 -2.30
CA PHE A 29 -10.94 3.91 -3.45
C PHE A 29 -12.38 4.08 -3.97
N ARG A 30 -13.34 3.38 -3.36
CA ARG A 30 -14.76 3.42 -3.72
C ARG A 30 -15.66 3.69 -2.53
N ASP A 31 -15.38 2.99 -1.43
CA ASP A 31 -16.27 2.89 -0.28
C ASP A 31 -15.94 3.98 0.76
N ALA A 32 -16.98 4.41 1.46
CA ALA A 32 -16.90 5.36 2.56
C ALA A 32 -17.61 4.80 3.79
N SER A 33 -17.18 5.25 4.97
CA SER A 33 -17.77 4.94 6.27
C SER A 33 -18.15 6.24 7.00
N PRO A 34 -18.98 6.18 8.06
CA PRO A 34 -19.35 7.39 8.80
C PRO A 34 -18.16 8.19 9.38
N ASP A 35 -17.04 7.50 9.63
CA ASP A 35 -15.80 8.10 10.12
C ASP A 35 -14.96 8.78 9.02
N ASP A 36 -15.40 8.72 7.76
CA ASP A 36 -14.73 9.31 6.60
C ASP A 36 -15.24 10.72 6.28
N LEU A 37 -14.35 11.56 5.76
CA LEU A 37 -14.74 12.80 5.09
C LEU A 37 -15.64 12.52 3.87
N PRO A 38 -16.48 13.48 3.43
CA PRO A 38 -17.42 13.24 2.34
C PRO A 38 -16.77 12.79 1.02
N ASP A 39 -15.55 13.27 0.73
CA ASP A 39 -14.76 13.00 -0.46
C ASP A 39 -13.63 11.98 -0.21
N ALA A 40 -13.67 11.22 0.88
CA ALA A 40 -12.57 10.37 1.31
C ALA A 40 -12.07 9.36 0.25
N PRO A 41 -12.90 8.66 -0.54
CA PRO A 41 -12.41 7.80 -1.62
C PRO A 41 -11.60 8.58 -2.67
N ALA A 42 -12.07 9.78 -3.04
CA ALA A 42 -11.37 10.63 -4.01
C ALA A 42 -10.06 11.16 -3.43
N ILE A 43 -10.01 11.53 -2.14
CA ILE A 43 -8.78 11.90 -1.44
C ILE A 43 -7.76 10.76 -1.49
N ARG A 44 -8.16 9.54 -1.11
CA ARG A 44 -7.27 8.37 -1.09
C ARG A 44 -6.74 8.03 -2.49
N LEU A 45 -7.58 8.17 -3.51
CA LEU A 45 -7.18 7.97 -4.90
C LEU A 45 -6.19 9.05 -5.38
N ALA A 46 -6.43 10.32 -5.03
CA ALA A 46 -5.53 11.42 -5.35
C ALA A 46 -4.17 11.29 -4.64
N ASN A 47 -4.17 10.91 -3.36
CA ASN A 47 -2.95 10.60 -2.62
C ASN A 47 -2.16 9.48 -3.31
N LEU A 48 -2.82 8.37 -3.65
CA LEU A 48 -2.16 7.23 -4.30
C LEU A 48 -1.60 7.61 -5.67
N ARG A 49 -2.34 8.42 -6.45
CA ARG A 49 -1.87 8.94 -7.73
C ARG A 49 -0.59 9.74 -7.55
N HIS A 50 -0.62 10.74 -6.67
CA HIS A 50 0.54 11.60 -6.41
C HIS A 50 1.73 10.79 -5.89
N TYR A 51 1.48 9.85 -4.99
CA TYR A 51 2.48 8.92 -4.46
C TYR A 51 3.22 8.14 -5.55
N LEU A 52 2.50 7.64 -6.55
CA LEU A 52 3.07 6.90 -7.68
C LEU A 52 3.81 7.83 -8.66
N GLU A 53 3.30 9.05 -8.88
CA GLU A 53 3.97 10.06 -9.72
C GLU A 53 5.32 10.48 -9.12
N GLU A 54 5.38 10.72 -7.82
CA GLU A 54 6.60 11.04 -7.09
C GLU A 54 7.66 9.92 -7.07
N ARG A 55 7.22 8.69 -7.39
CA ARG A 55 8.02 7.46 -7.42
C ARG A 55 8.14 6.90 -8.83
N GLU A 56 8.01 7.73 -9.86
CA GLU A 56 8.11 7.29 -11.26
C GLU A 56 9.42 6.54 -11.54
N GLN A 57 10.51 6.94 -10.87
CA GLN A 57 11.86 6.37 -11.01
C GLN A 57 12.20 5.33 -9.94
N ALA A 58 11.23 4.91 -9.12
CA ALA A 58 11.48 3.89 -8.10
C ALA A 58 11.87 2.56 -8.74
N GLU A 59 12.98 2.00 -8.26
CA GLU A 59 13.52 0.72 -8.77
C GLU A 59 13.02 -0.48 -7.96
N VAL A 60 12.45 -0.24 -6.78
CA VAL A 60 12.01 -1.28 -5.85
C VAL A 60 10.50 -1.24 -5.68
N LEU A 61 9.84 -2.40 -5.79
CA LEU A 61 8.44 -2.59 -5.43
C LEU A 61 8.36 -3.53 -4.22
N ALA A 62 8.01 -3.00 -3.05
CA ALA A 62 7.77 -3.77 -1.84
C ALA A 62 6.27 -4.04 -1.66
N VAL A 63 5.90 -5.31 -1.66
CA VAL A 63 4.51 -5.78 -1.63
C VAL A 63 4.20 -6.42 -0.27
N GLY A 64 3.26 -5.85 0.47
CA GLY A 64 2.69 -6.39 1.70
C GLY A 64 1.45 -7.26 1.46
N GLU A 65 0.82 -7.72 2.54
CA GLU A 65 -0.32 -8.63 2.47
C GLU A 65 -1.63 -7.94 2.04
N ALA A 66 -2.11 -6.99 2.85
CA ALA A 66 -3.41 -6.36 2.66
C ALA A 66 -3.47 -4.99 3.35
N ALA A 67 -4.45 -4.16 2.98
CA ALA A 67 -4.66 -2.88 3.65
C ALA A 67 -5.07 -3.08 5.13
N GLY A 68 -4.33 -2.47 6.06
CA GLY A 68 -4.63 -2.50 7.49
C GLY A 68 -5.60 -1.40 7.94
N TYR A 69 -6.40 -1.67 8.98
CA TYR A 69 -7.41 -0.72 9.48
C TYR A 69 -6.83 0.56 10.10
N GLN A 70 -5.55 0.59 10.49
CA GLN A 70 -4.86 1.78 11.04
C GLN A 70 -3.97 2.49 10.01
N GLY A 71 -3.87 1.95 8.80
CA GLY A 71 -2.91 2.38 7.78
C GLY A 71 -3.60 2.72 6.48
N MET A 72 -3.28 1.92 5.45
CA MET A 72 -3.74 2.06 4.07
C MET A 72 -5.25 2.29 3.91
N ARG A 73 -6.10 1.72 4.79
CA ARG A 73 -7.55 1.94 4.73
C ARG A 73 -7.90 3.44 4.65
N TRP A 74 -7.12 4.28 5.31
CA TRP A 74 -7.36 5.72 5.42
C TRP A 74 -6.42 6.56 4.56
N SER A 75 -5.16 6.17 4.40
CA SER A 75 -4.20 6.93 3.59
C SER A 75 -4.35 6.67 2.09
N GLY A 76 -4.81 5.47 1.71
CA GLY A 76 -4.78 4.96 0.34
C GLY A 76 -3.46 4.31 -0.06
N ILE A 77 -2.44 4.27 0.81
CA ILE A 77 -1.07 3.83 0.47
C ILE A 77 -0.62 2.72 1.43
N ALA A 78 -0.02 1.65 0.90
CA ALA A 78 0.41 0.49 1.67
C ALA A 78 1.50 0.86 2.69
N PHE A 79 1.43 0.29 3.89
CA PHE A 79 2.32 0.61 5.02
C PHE A 79 2.39 2.10 5.39
N THR A 80 1.43 2.92 4.97
CA THR A 80 1.39 4.35 5.29
C THR A 80 0.12 4.64 6.07
N SER A 81 0.25 5.17 7.29
CA SER A 81 -0.89 5.68 8.06
C SER A 81 -1.14 7.16 7.75
N GLU A 82 -2.27 7.72 8.19
CA GLU A 82 -2.50 9.17 8.04
C GLU A 82 -1.40 9.98 8.76
N PHE A 83 -0.86 9.48 9.88
CA PHE A 83 0.26 10.10 10.58
C PHE A 83 1.51 10.17 9.70
N ASP A 84 1.85 9.07 9.02
CA ASP A 84 3.03 9.01 8.15
C ASP A 84 2.82 9.85 6.88
N LEU A 85 1.63 9.73 6.27
CA LEU A 85 1.22 10.48 5.07
C LEU A 85 1.39 12.00 5.25
N LEU A 86 0.93 12.54 6.38
CA LEU A 86 0.96 13.99 6.63
C LEU A 86 2.37 14.55 6.83
N ARG A 87 3.39 13.70 7.03
CA ARG A 87 4.80 14.14 7.06
C ARG A 87 5.30 14.58 5.68
N TRP A 88 4.69 14.09 4.60
CA TRP A 88 5.07 14.47 3.24
C TRP A 88 4.53 15.84 2.83
N GLY A 89 3.56 16.40 3.57
CA GLY A 89 3.00 17.72 3.30
C GLY A 89 2.07 17.75 2.08
N ASP A 90 1.82 18.94 1.55
CA ASP A 90 0.97 19.10 0.37
C ASP A 90 1.57 18.38 -0.85
N PRO A 91 0.74 17.76 -1.71
CA PRO A 91 -0.73 17.80 -1.73
C PRO A 91 -1.41 16.66 -0.93
N TYR A 92 -0.68 15.92 -0.10
CA TYR A 92 -1.24 14.76 0.61
C TYR A 92 -2.25 15.17 1.68
N ARG A 93 -3.43 14.53 1.65
CA ARG A 93 -4.54 14.85 2.56
C ARG A 93 -5.02 13.63 3.32
N ARG A 94 -5.36 13.84 4.58
CA ARG A 94 -6.05 12.83 5.38
C ARG A 94 -7.50 12.62 4.91
N SER A 95 -8.06 11.43 5.09
CA SER A 95 -9.41 11.09 4.61
C SER A 95 -10.40 10.79 5.75
N GLY A 96 -9.93 10.53 6.98
CA GLY A 96 -10.77 10.28 8.15
C GLY A 96 -11.05 11.53 8.99
N ARG A 97 -12.20 11.55 9.67
CA ARG A 97 -12.67 12.65 10.54
C ARG A 97 -12.06 12.70 11.93
N ARG A 98 -11.34 11.66 12.35
CA ARG A 98 -10.82 11.56 13.72
C ARG A 98 -9.97 12.78 14.09
N PRO A 99 -10.06 13.31 15.33
CA PRO A 99 -9.19 14.42 15.74
C PRO A 99 -7.70 14.06 15.66
N ARG A 100 -7.35 12.81 16.01
CA ARG A 100 -6.00 12.29 15.89
C ARG A 100 -5.89 11.39 14.65
N PRO A 101 -4.94 11.65 13.74
CA PRO A 101 -4.67 10.78 12.61
C PRO A 101 -4.41 9.33 13.05
N TRP A 102 -4.79 8.38 12.21
CA TRP A 102 -4.38 6.99 12.43
C TRP A 102 -2.88 6.83 12.38
N LYS A 103 -2.36 5.96 13.25
CA LYS A 103 -0.95 5.59 13.32
C LYS A 103 -0.83 4.08 13.35
N GLU A 104 -0.08 3.53 12.40
CA GLU A 104 0.14 2.09 12.25
C GLU A 104 1.57 1.72 12.67
N PRO A 105 1.75 0.79 13.64
CA PRO A 105 3.09 0.39 14.08
C PRO A 105 3.98 -0.17 12.96
N SER A 106 3.39 -0.96 12.04
CA SER A 106 4.13 -1.52 10.90
C SER A 106 4.60 -0.40 9.97
N GLY A 107 3.72 0.55 9.63
CA GLY A 107 4.06 1.68 8.78
C GLY A 107 5.16 2.56 9.37
N THR A 108 5.09 2.86 10.68
CA THR A 108 6.18 3.59 11.36
C THR A 108 7.54 2.88 11.24
N VAL A 109 7.57 1.55 11.32
CA VAL A 109 8.82 0.80 11.13
C VAL A 109 9.28 0.84 9.67
N VAL A 110 8.37 0.68 8.70
CA VAL A 110 8.71 0.75 7.26
C VAL A 110 9.29 2.12 6.91
N HIS A 111 8.57 3.20 7.20
CA HIS A 111 9.02 4.56 6.91
C HIS A 111 10.31 4.91 7.66
N GLY A 112 10.48 4.47 8.92
CA GLY A 112 11.73 4.68 9.65
C GLY A 112 12.94 3.95 9.06
N VAL A 113 12.74 2.89 8.28
CA VAL A 113 13.82 2.22 7.52
C VAL A 113 14.06 2.94 6.20
N LEU A 114 13.02 3.37 5.49
CA LEU A 114 13.17 4.14 4.26
C LEU A 114 13.87 5.47 4.49
N ASP A 115 13.52 6.17 5.58
CA ASP A 115 14.17 7.41 6.02
C ASP A 115 15.67 7.18 6.34
N GLU A 116 16.03 6.05 6.95
CA GLU A 116 17.43 5.71 7.30
C GLU A 116 18.32 5.61 6.05
N PHE A 117 17.77 5.14 4.92
CA PHE A 117 18.50 4.89 3.68
C PHE A 117 18.22 5.92 2.57
N ASP A 118 17.51 7.01 2.88
CA ASP A 118 17.06 7.99 1.87
C ASP A 118 16.33 7.33 0.67
N ALA A 119 15.50 6.33 1.00
CA ALA A 119 14.88 5.42 0.04
C ALA A 119 13.38 5.67 -0.16
N GLU A 120 12.80 6.70 0.47
CA GLU A 120 11.36 7.02 0.42
C GLU A 120 10.84 7.16 -1.02
N ARG A 121 11.61 7.75 -1.92
CA ARG A 121 11.26 7.90 -3.35
C ARG A 121 11.78 6.77 -4.24
N GLN A 122 12.60 5.88 -3.70
CA GLN A 122 13.19 4.75 -4.44
C GLN A 122 12.37 3.46 -4.31
N VAL A 123 11.45 3.41 -3.34
CA VAL A 123 10.61 2.25 -3.05
C VAL A 123 9.13 2.60 -3.23
N ILE A 124 8.43 1.80 -4.05
CA ILE A 124 6.97 1.77 -4.09
C ILE A 124 6.49 0.71 -3.09
N LEU A 125 5.61 1.12 -2.19
CA LEU A 125 4.91 0.30 -1.22
C LEU A 125 3.53 -0.05 -1.82
N TRP A 126 3.23 -1.34 -1.89
CA TRP A 126 1.96 -1.85 -2.39
C TRP A 126 1.47 -3.04 -1.56
N ASN A 127 0.21 -3.44 -1.70
CA ASN A 127 -0.33 -4.64 -1.05
C ASN A 127 -0.84 -5.65 -2.07
N THR A 128 -0.65 -6.94 -1.80
CA THR A 128 -1.24 -8.01 -2.62
C THR A 128 -2.75 -7.87 -2.70
N VAL A 129 -3.42 -7.59 -1.58
CA VAL A 129 -4.83 -7.20 -1.54
C VAL A 129 -4.91 -5.67 -1.29
N PRO A 130 -5.13 -4.85 -2.34
CA PRO A 130 -5.12 -3.38 -2.20
C PRO A 130 -6.38 -2.82 -1.51
N THR A 131 -7.25 -3.69 -1.00
CA THR A 131 -8.46 -3.38 -0.24
C THR A 131 -8.35 -3.91 1.19
N HIS A 132 -9.26 -3.50 2.08
CA HIS A 132 -9.18 -3.80 3.51
C HIS A 132 -10.06 -5.00 3.91
N PRO A 133 -9.48 -6.18 4.18
CA PRO A 133 -10.20 -7.31 4.78
C PRO A 133 -10.43 -7.09 6.28
N HIS A 134 -11.69 -7.07 6.69
CA HIS A 134 -12.10 -6.98 8.09
C HIS A 134 -13.01 -8.13 8.49
N LEU A 135 -13.14 -8.37 9.80
CA LEU A 135 -14.13 -9.30 10.33
C LEU A 135 -15.56 -8.77 10.05
N PRO A 136 -16.55 -9.66 9.82
CA PRO A 136 -17.94 -9.24 9.69
C PRO A 136 -18.37 -8.36 10.86
N GLU A 137 -19.11 -7.29 10.56
CA GLU A 137 -19.64 -6.33 11.55
C GLU A 137 -18.58 -5.57 12.38
N GLN A 138 -17.29 -5.77 12.10
CA GLN A 138 -16.17 -5.10 12.78
C GLN A 138 -15.26 -4.40 11.76
N PRO A 139 -15.69 -3.26 11.19
CA PRO A 139 -14.96 -2.57 10.12
C PRO A 139 -13.59 -2.00 10.53
N LEU A 140 -13.31 -1.93 11.84
CA LEU A 140 -12.02 -1.51 12.41
C LEU A 140 -11.23 -2.71 12.97
N SER A 141 -11.19 -3.80 12.21
CA SER A 141 -10.44 -5.01 12.53
C SER A 141 -9.66 -5.48 11.30
N ASN A 142 -8.59 -6.22 11.51
CA ASN A 142 -7.92 -6.92 10.43
C ASN A 142 -8.35 -8.39 10.44
N ARG A 143 -8.66 -8.95 9.27
CA ARG A 143 -8.64 -10.40 9.07
C ARG A 143 -7.65 -10.76 7.98
N ARG A 144 -7.16 -12.00 8.00
CA ARG A 144 -6.37 -12.54 6.89
C ARG A 144 -7.23 -12.55 5.61
N PRO A 145 -6.71 -12.11 4.45
CA PRO A 145 -7.42 -12.25 3.18
C PRO A 145 -7.55 -13.74 2.82
N SER A 146 -8.65 -14.07 2.18
CA SER A 146 -8.90 -15.41 1.62
C SER A 146 -8.07 -15.64 0.35
N ARG A 147 -7.89 -16.89 -0.06
CA ARG A 147 -7.18 -17.22 -1.30
C ARG A 147 -7.79 -16.55 -2.55
N PRO A 148 -9.12 -16.52 -2.74
CA PRO A 148 -9.72 -15.79 -3.86
C PRO A 148 -9.45 -14.29 -3.82
N GLU A 149 -9.45 -13.67 -2.64
CA GLU A 149 -9.14 -12.25 -2.48
C GLU A 149 -7.67 -11.95 -2.84
N VAL A 150 -6.75 -12.81 -2.39
CA VAL A 150 -5.33 -12.74 -2.78
C VAL A 150 -5.17 -12.87 -4.29
N ALA A 151 -5.83 -13.85 -4.92
CA ALA A 151 -5.75 -14.06 -6.36
C ALA A 151 -6.30 -12.87 -7.16
N ALA A 152 -7.43 -12.29 -6.74
CA ALA A 152 -8.00 -11.10 -7.36
C ALA A 152 -7.08 -9.88 -7.19
N GLY A 153 -6.52 -9.68 -6.00
CA GLY A 153 -5.60 -8.58 -5.74
C GLY A 153 -4.27 -8.67 -6.52
N LEU A 154 -3.76 -9.88 -6.72
CA LEU A 154 -2.51 -10.13 -7.47
C LEU A 154 -2.56 -9.58 -8.91
N THR A 155 -3.74 -9.51 -9.53
CA THR A 155 -3.90 -8.92 -10.87
C THR A 155 -3.46 -7.46 -10.92
N TYR A 156 -3.70 -6.69 -9.85
CA TYR A 156 -3.26 -5.30 -9.73
C TYR A 156 -1.76 -5.20 -9.48
N VAL A 157 -1.19 -6.12 -8.71
CA VAL A 157 0.26 -6.19 -8.49
C VAL A 157 1.00 -6.48 -9.80
N GLN A 158 0.53 -7.46 -10.57
CA GLN A 158 1.15 -7.80 -11.86
C GLN A 158 1.08 -6.61 -12.82
N ARG A 159 -0.07 -5.95 -12.91
CA ARG A 159 -0.21 -4.76 -13.75
C ARG A 159 0.72 -3.63 -13.30
N LEU A 160 0.87 -3.41 -11.99
CA LEU A 160 1.82 -2.42 -11.49
C LEU A 160 3.27 -2.79 -11.82
N ILE A 161 3.66 -4.07 -11.71
CA ILE A 161 4.97 -4.56 -12.15
C ILE A 161 5.20 -4.27 -13.64
N ASP A 162 4.20 -4.54 -14.48
CA ASP A 162 4.30 -4.32 -15.93
C ASP A 162 4.45 -2.83 -16.28
N ILE A 163 3.80 -1.95 -15.52
CA ILE A 163 3.86 -0.48 -15.72
C ILE A 163 5.18 0.09 -15.19
N VAL A 164 5.56 -0.27 -13.96
CA VAL A 164 6.73 0.31 -13.27
C VAL A 164 8.02 -0.31 -13.77
N ARG A 165 8.02 -1.61 -14.08
CA ARG A 165 9.18 -2.43 -14.41
C ARG A 165 10.31 -2.29 -13.36
N PRO A 166 10.01 -2.58 -12.08
CA PRO A 166 10.99 -2.45 -11.01
C PRO A 166 12.16 -3.42 -11.22
N ARG A 167 13.36 -3.00 -10.84
CA ARG A 167 14.56 -3.85 -10.82
C ARG A 167 14.49 -4.92 -9.74
N LEU A 168 13.80 -4.63 -8.64
CA LEU A 168 13.63 -5.53 -7.50
C LEU A 168 12.18 -5.54 -7.03
N VAL A 169 11.63 -6.74 -6.81
CA VAL A 169 10.37 -6.93 -6.10
C VAL A 169 10.66 -7.56 -4.75
N VAL A 170 10.09 -7.00 -3.68
CA VAL A 170 10.24 -7.47 -2.31
C VAL A 170 8.88 -7.95 -1.79
N GLY A 171 8.82 -9.19 -1.32
CA GLY A 171 7.63 -9.74 -0.65
C GLY A 171 7.74 -9.53 0.85
N VAL A 172 6.99 -8.57 1.41
CA VAL A 172 7.00 -8.24 2.83
C VAL A 172 5.99 -9.14 3.57
N GLY A 173 6.51 -10.19 4.20
CA GLY A 173 5.70 -11.23 4.83
C GLY A 173 5.42 -12.41 3.90
N ARG A 174 4.97 -13.52 4.52
CA ARG A 174 4.87 -14.82 3.83
C ARG A 174 3.84 -14.81 2.71
N ILE A 175 2.66 -14.22 2.91
CA ILE A 175 1.62 -14.23 1.88
C ILE A 175 2.09 -13.54 0.61
N ALA A 176 2.67 -12.34 0.73
CA ALA A 176 3.16 -11.61 -0.43
C ALA A 176 4.29 -12.38 -1.14
N ALA A 177 5.26 -12.91 -0.41
CA ALA A 177 6.37 -13.67 -0.99
C ALA A 177 5.91 -15.00 -1.64
N GLU A 178 5.04 -15.76 -0.99
CA GLU A 178 4.49 -17.02 -1.54
C GLU A 178 3.69 -16.75 -2.83
N THR A 179 2.92 -15.66 -2.86
CA THR A 179 2.09 -15.31 -4.01
C THR A 179 2.93 -14.80 -5.19
N LEU A 180 4.01 -14.06 -4.92
CA LEU A 180 4.93 -13.56 -5.94
C LEU A 180 5.94 -14.62 -6.40
N GLY A 181 6.17 -15.65 -5.59
CA GLY A 181 7.07 -16.76 -5.89
C GLY A 181 8.50 -16.29 -6.14
N THR A 182 9.14 -16.85 -7.16
CA THR A 182 10.55 -16.55 -7.53
C THR A 182 10.77 -15.13 -8.03
N ARG A 183 9.71 -14.34 -8.25
CA ARG A 183 9.83 -12.94 -8.68
C ARG A 183 10.19 -11.99 -7.55
N ALA A 184 10.02 -12.40 -6.29
CA ALA A 184 10.21 -11.53 -5.15
C ALA A 184 11.24 -12.07 -4.15
N VAL A 185 12.02 -11.17 -3.58
CA VAL A 185 12.86 -11.48 -2.43
C VAL A 185 12.03 -11.34 -1.16
N TYR A 186 12.01 -12.39 -0.34
CA TYR A 186 11.26 -12.37 0.92
C TYR A 186 11.96 -11.49 1.96
N VAL A 187 11.17 -10.62 2.61
CA VAL A 187 11.55 -9.92 3.84
C VAL A 187 10.51 -10.18 4.91
N ARG A 188 10.95 -10.36 6.17
CA ARG A 188 10.05 -10.57 7.31
C ARG A 188 9.18 -9.34 7.51
N HIS A 189 7.86 -9.54 7.65
CA HIS A 189 6.92 -8.44 7.97
C HIS A 189 7.27 -7.76 9.31
N PRO A 190 7.18 -6.43 9.45
CA PRO A 190 7.60 -5.70 10.65
C PRO A 190 6.72 -5.92 11.89
N ALA A 191 5.45 -6.32 11.71
CA ALA A 191 4.56 -6.71 12.80
C ALA A 191 5.03 -7.96 13.59
N GLN A 192 4.41 -8.20 14.75
CA GLN A 192 4.63 -9.41 15.58
C GLN A 192 6.11 -9.65 15.90
N SER A 193 6.74 -8.64 16.49
CA SER A 193 8.18 -8.61 16.83
C SER A 193 9.12 -8.78 15.62
N GLY A 194 8.63 -8.51 14.41
CA GLY A 194 9.40 -8.67 13.17
C GLY A 194 10.27 -7.48 12.79
N ALA A 195 10.20 -6.35 13.51
CA ALA A 195 10.85 -5.09 13.14
C ALA A 195 12.37 -5.21 12.91
N THR A 196 13.10 -5.92 13.77
CA THR A 196 14.56 -6.11 13.63
C THR A 196 14.89 -6.90 12.36
N ALA A 197 14.15 -7.98 12.09
CA ALA A 197 14.36 -8.81 10.91
C ALA A 197 13.93 -8.10 9.62
N PHE A 198 12.86 -7.31 9.67
CA PHE A 198 12.45 -6.44 8.56
C PHE A 198 13.56 -5.46 8.20
N ARG A 199 14.09 -4.73 9.20
CA ARG A 199 15.17 -3.75 8.99
C ARG A 199 16.42 -4.38 8.40
N ALA A 200 16.84 -5.53 8.93
CA ALA A 200 18.00 -6.26 8.39
C ALA A 200 17.78 -6.71 6.94
N GLY A 201 16.58 -7.20 6.62
CA GLY A 201 16.22 -7.61 5.26
C GLY A 201 16.21 -6.45 4.27
N MET A 202 15.60 -5.33 4.62
CA MET A 202 15.58 -4.14 3.76
C MET A 202 16.96 -3.53 3.57
N ARG A 203 17.79 -3.46 4.62
CA ARG A 203 19.19 -2.97 4.52
C ARG A 203 20.03 -3.79 3.54
N ALA A 204 19.75 -5.07 3.37
CA ALA A 204 20.49 -5.90 2.42
C ALA A 204 20.07 -5.67 0.96
N LEU A 205 19.00 -4.93 0.73
CA LEU A 205 18.35 -4.76 -0.58
C LEU A 205 18.36 -3.32 -1.11
N LEU A 206 18.38 -2.33 -0.22
CA LEU A 206 18.48 -0.90 -0.51
C LEU A 206 19.95 -0.47 -0.48
#